data_AF-A0A953B0C8-F1
#
_entry.id   AF-A0A953B0C8-F1
#
_cell.length_a   1.000
_cell.length_b   1.000
_cell.length_c   1.000
_cell.angle_alpha   90.00
_cell.angle_beta   90.00
_cell.angle_gamma   90.00
#
_symmetry.space_group_name_H-M   'P 1'
#
loop_
_entity.id
_entity.type
_entity.pdbx_description
1 polymer ?
#
loop_
_entity_poly.entity_id
_entity_poly.type
_entity_poly.pdbx_seq_one_letter_code
_entity_poly.pdbx_strand_id
1 'polypeptide(L)'
;MSKRKKEERGRFTAKRKAEAVIRLLKGEDLDTVSRELGVTAARLSEWREAFLAGAEANLKSREPTPADEENLRLKAKIGELTMENELLRAKAEKLEVNAPHFPWRKSRR
;
A
#
# COMPACT_ATOMS: atom_id res chain seq x y z
N MET A 1 10.52 -49.52 0.83
CA MET A 1 10.34 -48.38 -0.08
C MET A 1 9.47 -47.32 0.59
N SER A 2 10.07 -46.31 1.24
CA SER A 2 9.30 -45.23 1.86
C SER A 2 8.99 -44.16 0.81
N LYS A 3 7.70 -43.96 0.53
CA LYS A 3 7.20 -42.98 -0.43
C LYS A 3 7.57 -41.57 0.05
N ARG A 4 8.51 -40.90 -0.62
CA ARG A 4 8.75 -39.46 -0.46
C ARG A 4 7.45 -38.74 -0.81
N LYS A 5 6.79 -38.18 0.20
CA LYS A 5 5.63 -37.29 0.04
C LYS A 5 6.10 -36.12 -0.82
N LYS A 6 5.60 -36.04 -2.04
CA LYS A 6 5.85 -34.92 -2.95
C LYS A 6 5.06 -33.75 -2.39
N GLU A 7 5.65 -33.00 -1.47
CA GLU A 7 5.01 -31.81 -0.92
C GLU A 7 4.74 -30.84 -2.06
N GLU A 8 3.47 -30.55 -2.25
CA GLU A 8 2.96 -29.65 -3.26
C GLU A 8 3.70 -28.32 -3.15
N ARG A 9 4.14 -27.80 -4.30
CA ARG A 9 4.71 -26.46 -4.48
C ARG A 9 3.63 -25.39 -4.22
N GLY A 10 3.07 -25.39 -3.02
CA GLY A 10 2.05 -24.46 -2.56
C GLY A 10 2.64 -23.08 -2.30
N ARG A 11 1.78 -22.06 -2.36
CA ARG A 11 2.15 -20.68 -2.04
C ARG A 11 2.65 -20.60 -0.59
N PHE A 12 3.91 -20.21 -0.40
CA PHE A 12 4.44 -19.90 0.93
C PHE A 12 3.77 -18.64 1.48
N THR A 13 3.16 -18.76 2.66
CA THR A 13 2.63 -17.61 3.41
C THR A 13 3.78 -16.72 3.89
N ALA A 14 3.50 -15.43 4.11
CA ALA A 14 4.49 -14.48 4.62
C ALA A 14 5.10 -14.96 5.95
N LYS A 15 4.27 -15.50 6.85
CA LYS A 15 4.71 -16.07 8.14
C LYS A 15 5.73 -17.21 7.94
N ARG A 16 5.45 -18.16 7.05
CA ARG A 16 6.34 -19.30 6.81
C ARG A 16 7.66 -18.89 6.16
N LYS A 17 7.64 -17.86 5.29
CA LYS A 17 8.89 -17.27 4.75
C LYS A 17 9.71 -16.61 5.86
N ALA A 18 9.08 -15.85 6.75
CA ALA A 18 9.75 -15.21 7.87
C ALA A 18 10.38 -16.23 8.82
N GLU A 19 9.67 -17.31 9.16
CA GLU A 19 10.21 -18.42 9.96
C GLU A 19 11.45 -19.04 9.33
N ALA A 20 11.42 -19.29 8.01
CA ALA A 20 12.57 -19.81 7.27
C ALA A 20 13.78 -18.86 7.34
N VAL A 21 13.56 -17.54 7.18
CA VAL A 21 14.63 -16.54 7.28
C VAL A 21 15.18 -16.45 8.71
N ILE A 22 14.32 -16.52 9.74
CA ILE A 22 14.74 -16.50 11.15
C ILE A 22 15.65 -17.70 11.48
N ARG A 23 15.37 -18.88 10.92
CA ARG A 23 16.26 -20.05 11.06
C ARG A 23 17.65 -19.78 10.48
N LEU A 24 17.73 -19.17 9.30
CA LEU A 24 19.00 -18.77 8.70
C LEU A 24 19.74 -17.72 9.55
N LEU A 25 19.03 -16.74 10.12
CA LEU A 25 19.62 -15.74 11.01
C LEU A 25 20.12 -16.32 12.34
N LYS A 26 19.55 -17.45 12.79
CA LYS A 26 20.04 -18.22 13.95
C LYS A 26 21.28 -19.06 13.64
N GLY A 27 21.76 -19.03 12.40
CA GLY A 27 22.98 -19.74 11.98
C GLY A 27 22.74 -21.14 11.39
N GLU A 28 21.48 -21.50 11.11
CA GLU A 28 21.21 -22.74 10.38
C GLU A 28 21.69 -22.65 8.93
N ASP A 29 22.22 -23.77 8.42
CA ASP A 29 22.77 -23.85 7.08
C ASP A 29 21.70 -23.73 5.98
N LEU A 30 22.03 -22.99 4.92
CA LEU A 30 21.11 -22.67 3.82
C LEU A 30 20.66 -23.92 3.06
N ASP A 31 21.57 -24.87 2.82
CA ASP A 31 21.26 -26.11 2.10
C ASP A 31 20.39 -27.04 2.93
N THR A 32 20.59 -27.04 4.25
CA THR A 32 19.77 -27.80 5.20
C THR A 32 18.32 -27.29 5.20
N VAL A 33 18.13 -25.98 5.37
CA VAL A 33 16.80 -25.34 5.37
C VAL A 33 16.10 -25.49 4.00
N SER A 34 16.86 -25.39 2.91
CA SER A 34 16.42 -25.62 1.52
C SER A 34 15.82 -27.01 1.33
N ARG A 35 16.54 -28.05 1.77
CA ARG A 35 16.11 -29.45 1.65
C ARG A 35 14.88 -29.76 2.47
N GLU A 36 14.80 -29.23 3.69
CA GLU A 36 13.66 -29.44 4.58
C GLU A 36 12.38 -28.77 4.07
N LEU A 37 12.49 -27.54 3.55
CA LEU A 37 11.34 -26.78 3.07
C LEU A 37 10.97 -27.12 1.62
N GLY A 38 11.81 -27.89 0.90
CA GLY A 38 11.62 -28.17 -0.52
C GLY A 38 11.74 -26.92 -1.40
N VAL A 39 12.45 -25.89 -0.93
CA VAL A 39 12.64 -24.59 -1.60
C VAL A 39 14.09 -24.47 -2.02
N THR A 40 14.37 -23.91 -3.20
CA THR A 40 15.76 -23.73 -3.64
C THR A 40 16.52 -22.75 -2.74
N ALA A 41 17.82 -22.98 -2.58
CA ALA A 41 18.71 -22.08 -1.85
C ALA A 41 18.64 -20.64 -2.38
N ALA A 42 18.59 -20.46 -3.70
CA ALA A 42 18.40 -19.15 -4.34
C ALA A 42 17.11 -18.44 -3.86
N ARG A 43 15.99 -19.17 -3.78
CA ARG A 43 14.71 -18.59 -3.36
C ARG A 43 14.70 -18.26 -1.86
N LEU A 44 15.40 -19.04 -1.04
CA LEU A 44 15.60 -18.71 0.37
C LEU A 44 16.49 -17.47 0.55
N SER A 45 17.56 -17.33 -0.25
CA SER A 45 18.39 -16.12 -0.27
C SER A 45 17.59 -14.88 -0.65
N GLU A 46 16.75 -14.95 -1.68
CA GLU A 46 15.85 -13.86 -2.06
C GLU A 46 14.91 -13.47 -0.92
N TRP A 47 14.35 -14.45 -0.18
CA TRP A 47 13.49 -14.14 0.97
C TRP A 47 14.28 -13.47 2.10
N ARG A 48 15.52 -13.90 2.35
CA ARG A 48 16.39 -13.28 3.34
C ARG A 48 16.71 -11.83 2.99
N GLU A 49 17.08 -11.56 1.73
CA GLU A 49 17.34 -10.19 1.26
C GLU A 49 16.11 -9.30 1.37
N ALA A 50 14.95 -9.77 0.90
CA ALA A 50 13.70 -9.04 1.00
C ALA A 50 13.30 -8.77 2.47
N PHE A 51 13.51 -9.74 3.36
CA PHE A 51 13.25 -9.60 4.79
C PHE A 51 14.16 -8.54 5.43
N LEU A 52 15.47 -8.57 5.14
CA LEU A 52 16.42 -7.59 5.68
C LEU A 52 16.15 -6.18 5.17
N ALA A 53 15.87 -6.02 3.87
CA ALA A 53 15.51 -4.73 3.30
C ALA A 53 14.20 -4.18 3.92
N GLY A 54 13.21 -5.05 4.12
CA GLY A 54 11.96 -4.67 4.80
C GLY A 54 12.17 -4.31 6.27
N ALA A 55 13.01 -5.05 6.98
CA ALA A 55 13.36 -4.76 8.37
C ALA A 55 14.10 -3.42 8.50
N GLU A 56 15.08 -3.15 7.63
CA GLU A 56 15.79 -1.87 7.61
C GLU A 56 14.85 -0.69 7.28
N ALA A 57 13.96 -0.86 6.30
CA ALA A 57 12.96 0.15 5.98
C ALA A 57 12.00 0.42 7.15
N ASN A 58 11.61 -0.63 7.88
CA ASN A 58 10.77 -0.50 9.06
C ASN A 58 11.50 0.21 10.22
N LEU A 59 12.79 -0.06 10.41
CA LEU A 59 13.61 0.66 11.41
C LEU A 59 13.82 2.14 11.05
N LYS A 60 13.86 2.47 9.76
CA LYS A 60 13.91 3.86 9.28
C LYS A 60 12.55 4.57 9.39
N SER A 61 11.45 3.83 9.36
CA SER A 61 10.13 4.41 9.55
C SER A 61 9.91 4.79 11.02
N ARG A 62 9.50 6.03 11.26
CA ARG A 62 9.01 6.47 12.57
C ARG A 62 7.63 5.83 12.81
N GLU A 63 7.35 5.48 14.07
CA GLU A 63 6.00 5.02 14.45
C GLU A 63 4.93 6.03 14.00
N PRO A 64 3.82 5.57 13.39
CA PRO A 64 2.72 6.45 13.06
C PRO A 64 2.27 7.20 14.30
N THR A 65 2.30 8.52 14.20
CA THR A 65 1.87 9.40 15.28
C THR A 65 0.42 9.80 15.09
N PRO A 66 -0.28 10.27 16.14
CA PRO A 66 -1.64 10.79 16.02
C PRO A 66 -1.77 11.87 14.93
N ALA A 67 -0.70 12.63 14.67
CA ALA A 67 -0.63 13.60 13.59
C ALA A 67 -0.73 12.96 12.19
N ASP A 68 -0.28 11.71 12.01
CA ASP A 68 -0.37 10.98 10.74
C ASP A 68 -1.81 10.54 10.47
N GLU A 69 -2.55 10.12 11.50
CA GLU A 69 -3.99 9.85 11.40
C GLU A 69 -4.79 11.12 11.08
N GLU A 70 -4.47 12.22 11.75
CA GLU A 70 -5.06 13.52 11.45
C GLU A 70 -4.74 13.95 10.02
N ASN A 71 -3.50 13.75 9.55
CA ASN A 71 -3.10 14.05 8.18
C ASN A 71 -3.92 13.25 7.14
N LEU A 72 -4.15 11.97 7.40
CA LEU A 72 -5.00 11.12 6.55
C LEU A 72 -6.44 11.63 6.52
N ARG A 73 -7.01 11.97 7.67
CA ARG A 73 -8.36 12.54 7.77
C ARG A 73 -8.47 13.86 7.01
N LEU A 74 -7.48 14.75 7.17
CA LEU A 74 -7.44 16.03 6.48
C LEU A 74 -7.31 15.86 4.97
N LYS A 75 -6.46 14.94 4.49
CA LYS A 75 -6.35 14.61 3.06
C LYS A 75 -7.68 14.11 2.48
N ALA A 76 -8.38 13.24 3.20
CA ALA A 76 -9.70 12.79 2.79
C ALA A 76 -10.70 13.95 2.69
N LYS A 77 -10.72 14.85 3.69
CA LYS A 77 -11.60 16.02 3.69
C LYS A 77 -11.26 17.02 2.58
N ILE A 78 -9.98 17.22 2.28
CA ILE A 78 -9.55 18.04 1.13
C ILE A 78 -10.07 17.43 -0.17
N GLY A 79 -9.96 16.11 -0.35
CA GLY A 79 -10.48 15.44 -1.55
C GLY A 79 -11.99 15.63 -1.71
N GLU A 80 -12.75 15.42 -0.63
CA GLU A 80 -14.20 15.67 -0.59
C GLU A 80 -14.55 17.10 -0.98
N LEU A 81 -13.94 18.09 -0.31
CA LEU A 81 -14.18 19.51 -0.59
C LEU A 81 -13.75 19.91 -2.00
N THR A 82 -12.70 19.30 -2.54
CA THR A 82 -12.23 19.55 -3.92
C THR A 82 -13.28 19.09 -4.91
N MET A 83 -13.81 17.87 -4.76
CA MET A 83 -14.88 17.34 -5.62
C MET A 83 -16.15 18.20 -5.52
N GLU A 84 -16.56 18.60 -4.31
CA GLU A 84 -17.69 19.52 -4.12
C GLU A 84 -17.47 20.86 -4.81
N ASN A 85 -16.25 21.43 -4.71
CA ASN A 85 -15.92 22.69 -5.33
C ASN A 85 -15.98 22.61 -6.87
N GLU A 86 -15.47 21.53 -7.45
CA GLU A 86 -15.54 21.26 -8.89
C GLU A 86 -16.99 21.19 -9.38
N LEU A 87 -17.87 20.49 -8.66
CA LEU A 87 -19.30 20.42 -8.97
C LEU A 87 -19.98 21.78 -8.87
N LEU A 88 -19.65 22.57 -7.83
CA LEU A 88 -20.19 23.91 -7.65
C LEU A 88 -19.75 24.86 -8.77
N ARG A 89 -18.47 24.81 -9.17
CA ARG A 89 -17.95 25.60 -10.30
C ARG A 89 -18.65 25.22 -11.61
N ALA A 90 -18.80 23.93 -11.89
CA ALA A 90 -19.51 23.46 -13.08
C ALA A 90 -20.99 23.91 -13.09
N LYS A 91 -21.63 23.97 -11.92
CA LYS A 91 -22.99 24.51 -11.78
C LYS A 91 -23.03 26.01 -12.02
N ALA A 92 -22.09 26.77 -11.47
CA ALA A 92 -21.98 28.21 -11.66
C ALA A 92 -21.79 28.55 -13.14
N GLU A 93 -20.86 27.87 -13.82
CA GLU A 93 -20.62 28.05 -15.26
C GLU A 93 -21.90 27.80 -16.07
N LYS A 94 -22.63 26.71 -15.80
CA LYS A 94 -23.91 26.44 -16.46
C LYS A 94 -24.94 27.54 -16.20
N LEU A 95 -24.98 28.10 -15.00
CA LEU A 95 -25.90 29.19 -14.67
C LEU A 95 -25.50 30.51 -15.31
N GLU A 96 -24.20 30.79 -15.45
CA GLU A 96 -23.70 31.97 -16.17
C GLU A 96 -23.98 31.87 -17.67
N VAL A 97 -23.82 30.69 -18.27
CA VAL A 97 -24.13 30.44 -19.69
C VAL A 97 -25.63 30.48 -19.96
N ASN A 98 -26.46 29.99 -19.04
CA ASN A 98 -27.92 29.99 -19.17
C ASN A 98 -28.59 31.21 -18.53
N ALA A 99 -27.82 32.15 -17.97
CA ALA A 99 -28.36 33.40 -17.50
C ALA A 99 -28.91 34.14 -18.72
N PRO A 100 -30.20 34.51 -18.74
CA PRO A 100 -30.67 35.50 -19.71
C PRO A 100 -29.73 36.70 -19.58
N HIS A 101 -29.24 37.22 -20.69
CA HIS A 101 -28.50 38.47 -20.73
C HIS A 101 -29.46 39.55 -20.23
N PHE A 102 -29.58 39.71 -18.91
CA PHE A 102 -30.56 40.57 -18.28
C PHE A 102 -30.13 41.98 -18.67
N PRO A 103 -30.86 42.66 -19.57
CA PRO A 103 -30.54 44.03 -19.87
C PRO A 103 -30.91 44.76 -18.59
N TRP A 104 -29.89 45.20 -17.85
CA TRP A 104 -30.06 46.13 -16.74
C TRP A 104 -30.96 47.25 -17.26
N ARG A 105 -32.24 47.23 -16.87
CA ARG A 105 -33.21 48.24 -17.27
C ARG A 105 -32.81 49.46 -16.46
N LYS A 106 -32.02 50.36 -17.05
CA LYS A 106 -31.70 51.65 -16.42
C LYS A 106 -33.04 52.30 -16.05
N SER A 107 -33.27 52.45 -14.76
CA SER A 107 -34.39 53.22 -14.25
C SER A 107 -34.27 54.63 -14.83
N ARG A 108 -35.23 55.02 -15.68
CA ARG A 108 -35.40 56.43 -16.06
C ARG A 108 -36.25 57.07 -14.97
N ARG A 109 -35.60 57.78 -14.05
CA ARG A 109 -36.15 58.96 -13.40
C ARG A 109 -35.05 59.76 -12.74
#